data_AF-A0A812XE46-F1
#
_entry.id   AF-A0A812XE46-F1
#
_cell.length_a   1.000
_cell.length_b   1.000
_cell.length_c   1.000
_cell.angle_alpha   90.00
_cell.angle_beta   90.00
_cell.angle_gamma   90.00
#
_symmetry.space_group_name_H-M   'P 1'
#
loop_
_entity.id
_entity.type
_entity.pdbx_description
1 polymer ?
#
loop_
_entity_poly.entity_id
_entity_poly.type
_entity_poly.pdbx_seq_one_letter_code
_entity_poly.pdbx_strand_id
1 'polypeptide(L)'
;MLRLASAVGRSAGRGLVTATRPKQIKRFYEEVSIEEVGGLFRVLLDGKVVKTPKGTTLDLPGVGVAHRVAREWRAQGENLEPLEMPFTTLGCTALDITQKDPEGCIDRMMPFLEMDTVCFQVDEEFLAERQEQEWRPLREWFQQEYAVKLGVATGLGSPGHPEETMLRVAEQLLTRDAWELCALEIATQTAKSLIVASALLDRSTSAEDAMRWAQLEENFQIERWGLVEGDHDVTESEVFTEQTGQQAIKHALIAQKHCEADALRRSMPGTARQGYGRHLMRFVLSLAPFVLLGDMALVAPLARLPPSSTSAEIAHVLIRDGIVVLDQWTSPEKVAAALQELETGRMSEGRNVRFGGSTQLLKWPLDAEKEPALQSLAQDAVLQEAIELARRAHGEGSHHSIAWEVRLLILAPGTPEGDMHRDVVDTSKVPLERPLQWGLNTIWAVDDFTMDNGATRFVPGSHSGKYPQGHWSGEHPEAQEAGAAAMPAGSVVVYYASTLHGSGENRSPKPRTGLNFNYAFVDEAGGRPFDWGF
;
A
#
# COMPACT_ATOMS: atom_id res chain seq x y z
N MET A 1 21.03 40.48 5.46
CA MET A 1 21.36 40.65 6.89
C MET A 1 20.09 40.43 7.70
N LEU A 2 19.65 39.18 7.85
CA LEU A 2 18.65 38.83 8.85
C LEU A 2 19.38 38.53 10.16
N ARG A 3 18.95 39.19 11.24
CA ARG A 3 19.50 39.00 12.58
C ARG A 3 18.88 37.74 13.18
N LEU A 4 19.66 36.66 13.25
CA LEU A 4 19.47 35.59 14.23
C LEU A 4 19.70 36.20 15.62
N ALA A 5 18.62 36.61 16.27
CA ALA A 5 18.66 37.06 17.65
C ALA A 5 18.22 35.89 18.55
N SER A 6 19.14 35.48 19.42
CA SER A 6 18.89 34.53 20.49
C SER A 6 17.73 35.00 21.38
N ALA A 7 16.70 34.17 21.49
CA ALA A 7 15.80 34.19 22.61
C ALA A 7 15.64 32.75 23.10
N VAL A 8 16.50 32.37 24.04
CA VAL A 8 16.28 31.24 24.93
C VAL A 8 15.02 31.56 25.74
N GLY A 9 13.89 31.13 25.21
CA GLY A 9 12.60 31.11 25.88
C GLY A 9 12.00 29.75 25.61
N ARG A 10 12.12 28.82 26.56
CA ARG A 10 11.37 27.55 26.54
C ARG A 10 9.88 27.90 26.44
N SER A 11 9.32 27.90 25.23
CA SER A 11 7.88 27.95 25.07
C SER A 11 7.36 26.54 25.23
N ALA A 12 6.55 26.35 26.27
CA ALA A 12 5.87 25.12 26.61
C ALA A 12 5.29 24.41 25.38
N GLY A 13 5.48 23.09 25.32
CA GLY A 13 4.92 22.25 24.28
C GLY A 13 3.43 22.51 24.11
N ARG A 14 3.05 22.90 22.89
CA ARG A 14 1.70 22.62 22.42
C ARG A 14 1.81 21.29 21.70
N GLY A 15 1.31 20.24 22.33
CA GLY A 15 1.07 18.99 21.63
C GLY A 15 0.21 19.25 20.39
N LEU A 16 0.27 18.30 19.46
CA LEU A 16 -0.87 17.97 18.60
C LEU A 16 -2.15 18.09 19.44
N VAL A 17 -3.29 18.46 18.85
CA VAL A 17 -4.53 18.78 19.57
C VAL A 17 -5.03 17.60 20.45
N THR A 18 -4.41 17.38 21.60
CA THR A 18 -4.58 16.25 22.53
C THR A 18 -4.45 16.75 23.97
N ALA A 19 -5.34 17.66 24.36
CA ALA A 19 -5.48 18.04 25.77
C ALA A 19 -6.93 18.41 26.15
N THR A 20 -7.89 17.61 25.69
CA THR A 20 -9.23 17.38 26.27
C THR A 20 -9.91 16.38 25.33
N ARG A 21 -10.48 15.26 25.83
CA ARG A 21 -11.38 14.44 24.99
C ARG A 21 -12.40 15.39 24.36
N PRO A 22 -12.45 15.53 23.02
CA PRO A 22 -13.43 16.38 22.38
C PRO A 22 -14.81 15.97 22.89
N LYS A 23 -15.74 16.93 23.02
CA LYS A 23 -17.14 16.56 23.22
C LYS A 23 -17.51 15.59 22.10
N GLN A 24 -17.93 14.39 22.48
CA GLN A 24 -18.29 13.35 21.52
C GLN A 24 -19.37 13.88 20.59
N ILE A 25 -19.02 14.05 19.31
CA ILE A 25 -19.93 14.58 18.30
C ILE A 25 -20.63 13.38 17.70
N LYS A 26 -21.94 13.26 17.88
CA LYS A 26 -22.72 12.23 17.18
C LYS A 26 -22.67 12.49 15.68
N ARG A 27 -22.57 11.41 14.90
CA ARG A 27 -22.74 11.50 13.45
C ARG A 27 -24.12 12.11 13.15
N PHE A 28 -24.13 13.15 12.33
CA PHE A 28 -25.30 13.97 12.04
C PHE A 28 -25.69 13.99 10.56
N TYR A 29 -25.08 13.09 9.77
CA TYR A 29 -25.25 13.01 8.32
C TYR A 29 -25.38 11.57 7.85
N GLU A 30 -26.07 11.39 6.71
CA GLU A 30 -26.29 10.09 6.08
C GLU A 30 -25.43 9.96 4.81
N GLU A 31 -25.45 10.98 3.94
CA GLU A 31 -24.79 10.99 2.65
C GLU A 31 -23.48 11.79 2.67
N VAL A 32 -22.45 11.26 1.99
CA VAL A 32 -21.18 11.96 1.75
C VAL A 32 -20.91 12.00 0.25
N SER A 33 -20.74 13.18 -0.32
CA SER A 33 -20.47 13.39 -1.74
C SER A 33 -19.28 14.35 -1.95
N ILE A 34 -18.80 14.43 -3.19
CA ILE A 34 -17.68 15.29 -3.60
C ILE A 34 -18.15 16.21 -4.72
N GLU A 35 -17.81 17.48 -4.63
CA GLU A 35 -18.08 18.48 -5.66
C GLU A 35 -16.75 19.12 -6.11
N GLU A 36 -16.57 19.29 -7.41
CA GLU A 36 -15.47 20.07 -7.97
C GLU A 36 -15.90 21.53 -8.16
N VAL A 37 -15.13 22.46 -7.58
CA VAL A 37 -15.39 23.90 -7.66
C VAL A 37 -14.09 24.63 -7.98
N GLY A 38 -13.99 25.18 -9.20
CA GLY A 38 -12.86 26.01 -9.60
C GLY A 38 -11.51 25.29 -9.63
N GLY A 39 -11.51 23.98 -9.91
CA GLY A 39 -10.31 23.13 -9.90
C GLY A 39 -9.90 22.62 -8.51
N LEU A 40 -10.67 22.94 -7.47
CA LEU A 40 -10.55 22.38 -6.12
C LEU A 40 -11.72 21.43 -5.84
N PHE A 41 -11.59 20.59 -4.83
CA PHE A 41 -12.59 19.58 -4.47
C PHE A 41 -13.13 19.82 -3.07
N ARG A 42 -14.43 19.65 -2.89
CA ARG A 42 -15.13 19.81 -1.61
C ARG A 42 -15.83 18.52 -1.24
N VAL A 43 -15.76 18.16 0.04
CA VAL A 43 -16.59 17.10 0.61
C VAL A 43 -17.88 17.73 1.15
N LEU A 44 -19.01 17.10 0.86
CA LEU A 44 -20.33 17.50 1.31
C LEU A 44 -20.94 16.42 2.18
N LEU A 45 -21.58 16.83 3.27
CA LEU A 45 -22.36 15.98 4.17
C LEU A 45 -23.83 16.40 4.04
N ASP A 46 -24.68 15.51 3.52
CA ASP A 46 -26.08 15.82 3.16
C ASP A 46 -26.21 17.14 2.34
N GLY A 47 -25.30 17.33 1.37
CA GLY A 47 -25.25 18.53 0.53
C GLY A 47 -24.66 19.78 1.21
N LYS A 48 -24.18 19.69 2.46
CA LYS A 48 -23.50 20.80 3.16
C LYS A 48 -21.99 20.64 3.12
N VAL A 49 -21.29 21.68 2.69
CA VAL A 49 -19.83 21.69 2.58
C VAL A 49 -19.17 21.50 3.95
N VAL A 50 -18.20 20.59 4.02
CA VAL A 50 -17.34 20.37 5.19
C VAL A 50 -16.48 21.62 5.44
N LYS A 51 -16.42 22.04 6.71
CA LYS A 51 -15.60 23.17 7.15
C LYS A 51 -14.60 22.73 8.20
N THR A 52 -13.48 23.43 8.25
CA THR A 52 -12.48 23.28 9.30
C THR A 52 -13.02 23.78 10.64
N PRO A 53 -12.39 23.43 11.78
CA PRO A 53 -12.80 23.92 13.10
C PRO A 53 -12.83 25.46 13.22
N LYS A 54 -11.99 26.20 12.48
CA LYS A 54 -12.03 27.68 12.45
C LYS A 54 -13.04 28.24 11.43
N GLY A 55 -13.83 27.39 10.79
CA GLY A 55 -14.90 27.77 9.86
C GLY A 55 -14.44 28.02 8.43
N THR A 56 -13.18 27.72 8.10
CA THR A 56 -12.65 27.77 6.72
C THR A 56 -13.32 26.66 5.91
N THR A 57 -13.62 26.90 4.64
CA THR A 57 -14.05 25.83 3.74
C THR A 57 -12.90 24.84 3.54
N LEU A 58 -13.15 23.54 3.70
CA LEU A 58 -12.14 22.50 3.46
C LEU A 58 -12.02 22.25 1.95
N ASP A 59 -11.35 23.18 1.26
CA ASP A 59 -11.05 23.07 -0.17
C ASP A 59 -9.80 22.20 -0.36
N LEU A 60 -9.96 21.10 -1.10
CA LEU A 60 -8.94 20.07 -1.28
C LEU A 60 -8.27 20.24 -2.66
N PRO A 61 -6.94 20.13 -2.75
CA PRO A 61 -6.20 20.46 -3.97
C PRO A 61 -6.27 19.40 -5.07
N GLY A 62 -6.82 18.21 -4.78
CA GLY A 62 -6.87 17.13 -5.76
C GLY A 62 -7.93 16.07 -5.44
N VAL A 63 -8.44 15.44 -6.49
CA VAL A 63 -9.49 14.41 -6.42
C VAL A 63 -9.10 13.25 -5.52
N GLY A 64 -7.82 12.86 -5.50
CA GLY A 64 -7.30 11.80 -4.63
C GLY A 64 -7.46 12.08 -3.14
N VAL A 65 -7.16 13.31 -2.66
CA VAL A 65 -7.40 13.69 -1.25
C VAL A 65 -8.89 13.73 -0.97
N ALA A 66 -9.68 14.26 -1.91
CA ALA A 66 -11.12 14.39 -1.74
C ALA A 66 -11.81 13.06 -1.53
N HIS A 67 -11.44 12.03 -2.29
CA HIS A 67 -11.95 10.68 -2.07
C HIS A 67 -11.54 10.10 -0.70
N ARG A 68 -10.33 10.38 -0.23
CA ARG A 68 -9.85 9.90 1.07
C ARG A 68 -10.53 10.59 2.24
N VAL A 69 -10.65 11.93 2.19
CA VAL A 69 -11.44 12.70 3.16
C VAL A 69 -12.88 12.19 3.15
N ALA A 70 -13.52 12.07 1.98
CA ALA A 70 -14.89 11.54 1.90
C ALA A 70 -15.00 10.12 2.50
N ARG A 71 -14.00 9.27 2.32
CA ARG A 71 -13.95 7.93 2.93
C ARG A 71 -13.92 7.99 4.45
N GLU A 72 -13.09 8.85 5.04
CA GLU A 72 -13.05 9.04 6.50
C GLU A 72 -14.41 9.41 7.05
N TRP A 73 -15.07 10.39 6.43
CA TRP A 73 -16.41 10.83 6.83
C TRP A 73 -17.45 9.71 6.66
N ARG A 74 -17.36 8.88 5.61
CA ARG A 74 -18.28 7.73 5.43
C ARG A 74 -18.07 6.64 6.49
N ALA A 75 -16.81 6.40 6.87
CA ALA A 75 -16.42 5.34 7.79
C ALA A 75 -16.78 5.60 9.26
N GLN A 76 -17.12 6.83 9.62
CA GLN A 76 -17.47 7.18 11.00
C GLN A 76 -18.71 6.41 11.49
N GLY A 77 -18.63 5.82 12.68
CA GLY A 77 -19.72 5.11 13.34
C GLY A 77 -20.79 6.04 13.92
N GLU A 78 -21.31 5.70 15.10
CA GLU A 78 -22.31 6.54 15.80
C GLU A 78 -21.74 7.90 16.23
N ASN A 79 -20.44 7.96 16.50
CA ASN A 79 -19.73 9.15 16.94
C ASN A 79 -18.56 9.42 15.99
N LEU A 80 -18.27 10.70 15.79
CA LEU A 80 -17.09 11.14 15.05
C LEU A 80 -15.86 10.94 15.93
N GLU A 81 -14.88 10.21 15.41
CA GLU A 81 -13.59 9.93 16.05
C GLU A 81 -12.47 10.57 15.23
N PRO A 82 -11.99 11.78 15.60
CA PRO A 82 -11.00 12.52 14.81
C PRO A 82 -9.69 11.78 14.57
N LEU A 83 -9.31 10.85 15.46
CA LEU A 83 -8.11 10.02 15.30
C LEU A 83 -8.22 9.06 14.09
N GLU A 84 -9.43 8.71 13.69
CA GLU A 84 -9.71 7.90 12.50
C GLU A 84 -9.87 8.77 11.24
N MET A 85 -9.60 10.08 11.35
CA MET A 85 -9.76 11.06 10.26
C MET A 85 -8.46 11.84 9.96
N PRO A 86 -7.32 11.17 9.70
CA PRO A 86 -6.02 11.82 9.48
C PRO A 86 -5.99 12.80 8.29
N PHE A 87 -6.65 12.52 7.16
CA PHE A 87 -6.73 13.39 5.98
C PHE A 87 -7.55 14.65 6.25
N THR A 88 -8.69 14.49 6.91
CA THR A 88 -9.52 15.62 7.35
C THR A 88 -8.73 16.49 8.34
N THR A 89 -8.04 15.86 9.29
CA THR A 89 -7.22 16.55 10.30
C THR A 89 -6.05 17.30 9.67
N LEU A 90 -5.36 16.68 8.71
CA LEU A 90 -4.31 17.32 7.93
C LEU A 90 -4.84 18.52 7.16
N GLY A 91 -5.92 18.37 6.40
CA GLY A 91 -6.48 19.48 5.62
C GLY A 91 -6.94 20.64 6.50
N CYS A 92 -7.54 20.34 7.65
CA CYS A 92 -7.85 21.34 8.65
C CYS A 92 -6.59 22.06 9.15
N THR A 93 -5.52 21.30 9.47
CA THR A 93 -4.25 21.85 9.96
C THR A 93 -3.57 22.72 8.89
N ALA A 94 -3.50 22.23 7.66
CA ALA A 94 -2.92 22.95 6.53
C ALA A 94 -3.59 24.31 6.33
N LEU A 95 -4.93 24.37 6.30
CA LEU A 95 -5.67 25.60 6.05
C LEU A 95 -5.75 26.53 7.27
N ASP A 96 -5.95 25.98 8.47
CA ASP A 96 -6.19 26.79 9.67
C ASP A 96 -4.91 27.22 10.41
N ILE A 97 -3.80 26.51 10.20
CA ILE A 97 -2.53 26.69 10.90
C ILE A 97 -1.42 26.98 9.89
N THR A 98 -1.02 25.99 9.08
CA THR A 98 0.20 26.08 8.24
C THR A 98 0.12 27.20 7.21
N GLN A 99 -1.02 27.38 6.56
CA GLN A 99 -1.21 28.44 5.57
C GLN A 99 -1.09 29.86 6.17
N LYS A 100 -1.39 30.01 7.46
CA LYS A 100 -1.34 31.30 8.16
C LYS A 100 0.03 31.59 8.76
N ASP A 101 0.82 30.54 8.99
CA ASP A 101 2.14 30.62 9.61
C ASP A 101 3.11 29.57 9.01
N PRO A 102 3.50 29.73 7.73
CA PRO A 102 4.42 28.80 7.07
C PRO A 102 5.85 28.90 7.64
N GLU A 103 6.28 30.09 8.06
CA GLU A 103 7.59 30.30 8.69
C GLU A 103 7.68 29.54 10.03
N GLY A 104 6.65 29.65 10.88
CA GLY A 104 6.63 28.91 12.13
C GLY A 104 6.59 27.39 11.94
N CYS A 105 5.99 26.89 10.86
CA CYS A 105 6.04 25.47 10.47
C CYS A 105 7.47 25.03 10.14
N ILE A 106 8.18 25.84 9.35
CA ILE A 106 9.58 25.58 8.98
C ILE A 106 10.50 25.63 10.20
N ASP A 107 10.34 26.63 11.08
CA ASP A 107 11.12 26.76 12.31
C ASP A 107 11.02 25.52 13.22
N ARG A 108 9.91 24.78 13.17
CA ARG A 108 9.75 23.52 13.92
C ARG A 108 10.42 22.32 13.25
N MET A 109 10.60 22.35 11.93
CA MET A 109 11.28 21.29 11.17
C MET A 109 12.80 21.45 11.15
N MET A 110 13.32 22.68 11.11
CA MET A 110 14.76 22.93 10.99
C MET A 110 15.63 22.30 12.09
N PRO A 111 15.19 22.20 13.37
CA PRO A 111 15.95 21.48 14.39
C PRO A 111 16.17 19.99 14.08
N PHE A 112 15.26 19.36 13.34
CA PHE A 112 15.44 17.97 12.89
C PHE A 112 16.54 17.85 11.83
N LEU A 113 16.75 18.88 10.99
CA LEU A 113 17.88 18.89 10.07
C LEU A 113 19.20 19.09 10.80
N GLU A 114 19.22 19.99 11.80
CA GLU A 114 20.44 20.30 12.56
C GLU A 114 21.03 19.06 13.24
N MET A 115 20.15 18.15 13.67
CA MET A 115 20.47 16.91 14.37
C MET A 115 19.84 15.71 13.65
N ASP A 116 19.89 15.68 12.32
CA ASP A 116 19.22 14.64 11.53
C ASP A 116 19.91 13.28 11.74
N THR A 117 19.12 12.25 12.07
CA THR A 117 19.62 10.90 12.39
C THR A 117 20.53 10.35 11.29
N VAL A 118 20.21 10.62 10.02
CA VAL A 118 20.96 10.08 8.88
C VAL A 118 22.35 10.71 8.72
N CYS A 119 22.64 11.76 9.48
CA CYS A 119 23.92 12.46 9.55
C CYS A 119 24.78 12.04 10.74
N PHE A 120 24.36 11.05 11.53
CA PHE A 120 25.19 10.41 12.55
C PHE A 120 25.71 9.08 12.03
N GLN A 121 26.99 8.82 12.26
CA GLN A 121 27.63 7.55 11.91
C GLN A 121 28.18 6.91 13.19
N VAL A 122 27.98 5.59 13.33
CA VAL A 122 28.53 4.83 14.45
C VAL A 122 29.89 4.21 14.10
N ASP A 123 30.66 3.87 15.13
CA ASP A 123 31.95 3.20 14.98
C ASP A 123 31.83 1.66 14.95
N GLU A 124 30.65 1.09 15.23
CA GLU A 124 30.42 -0.36 15.16
C GLU A 124 30.42 -0.84 13.70
N GLU A 125 31.42 -1.64 13.33
CA GLU A 125 31.72 -2.04 11.95
C GLU A 125 30.48 -2.47 11.13
N PHE A 126 29.67 -3.40 11.64
CA PHE A 126 28.51 -3.92 10.90
C PHE A 126 27.38 -2.89 10.74
N LEU A 127 27.10 -2.09 11.77
CA LEU A 127 26.06 -1.07 11.71
C LEU A 127 26.53 0.12 10.85
N ALA A 128 27.80 0.50 10.96
CA ALA A 128 28.43 1.54 10.14
C ALA A 128 28.37 1.18 8.64
N GLU A 129 28.65 -0.07 8.27
CA GLU A 129 28.50 -0.54 6.90
C GLU A 129 27.06 -0.44 6.40
N ARG A 130 26.08 -0.80 7.24
CA ARG A 130 24.65 -0.73 6.87
C ARG A 130 24.16 0.71 6.72
N GLN A 131 24.51 1.59 7.65
CA GLN A 131 24.27 3.03 7.56
C GLN A 131 24.87 3.60 6.27
N GLU A 132 26.09 3.19 5.94
CA GLU A 132 26.79 3.71 4.77
C GLU A 132 26.20 3.19 3.45
N GLN A 133 25.59 2.00 3.45
CA GLN A 133 24.85 1.48 2.30
C GLN A 133 23.51 2.20 2.08
N GLU A 134 22.76 2.49 3.15
CA GLU A 134 21.39 3.03 3.02
C GLU A 134 21.30 4.55 3.17
N TRP A 135 22.01 5.15 4.12
CA TRP A 135 21.93 6.59 4.40
C TRP A 135 22.84 7.43 3.50
N ARG A 136 23.99 6.93 3.03
CA ARG A 136 24.83 7.71 2.09
C ARG A 136 24.06 8.12 0.83
N PRO A 137 23.38 7.22 0.09
CA PRO A 137 22.61 7.61 -1.09
C PRO A 137 21.53 8.66 -0.77
N LEU A 138 20.96 8.61 0.43
CA LEU A 138 19.96 9.56 0.89
C LEU A 138 20.56 10.95 1.14
N ARG A 139 21.72 11.03 1.82
CA ARG A 139 22.47 12.27 2.02
C ARG A 139 22.95 12.87 0.71
N GLU A 140 23.45 12.05 -0.21
CA GLU A 140 23.90 12.49 -1.55
C GLU A 140 22.76 13.09 -2.35
N TRP A 141 21.61 12.42 -2.37
CA TRP A 141 20.40 12.95 -3.00
C TRP A 141 19.98 14.28 -2.39
N PHE A 142 19.90 14.38 -1.06
CA PHE A 142 19.47 15.61 -0.39
C PHE A 142 20.40 16.78 -0.69
N GLN A 143 21.72 16.55 -0.65
CA GLN A 143 22.72 17.55 -1.02
C GLN A 143 22.56 18.02 -2.48
N GLN A 144 22.25 17.10 -3.39
CA GLN A 144 22.04 17.42 -4.80
C GLN A 144 20.74 18.21 -5.02
N GLU A 145 19.63 17.77 -4.41
CA GLU A 145 18.31 18.35 -4.59
C GLU A 145 18.25 19.78 -4.03
N TYR A 146 18.75 19.97 -2.81
CA TYR A 146 18.74 21.29 -2.16
C TYR A 146 19.95 22.16 -2.55
N ALA A 147 20.91 21.59 -3.30
CA ALA A 147 22.20 22.20 -3.64
C ALA A 147 22.96 22.68 -2.39
N VAL A 148 23.09 21.80 -1.40
CA VAL A 148 23.70 22.07 -0.09
C VAL A 148 24.79 21.06 0.24
N LYS A 149 25.52 21.29 1.35
CA LYS A 149 26.44 20.33 1.92
C LYS A 149 25.97 19.90 3.31
N LEU A 150 25.98 18.59 3.56
CA LEU A 150 25.66 18.04 4.87
C LEU A 150 26.96 17.73 5.61
N GLY A 151 26.97 18.03 6.91
CA GLY A 151 27.97 17.48 7.81
C GLY A 151 27.58 16.06 8.23
N VAL A 152 28.56 15.31 8.74
CA VAL A 152 28.37 13.98 9.34
C VAL A 152 29.18 13.96 10.62
N ALA A 153 28.56 13.50 11.71
CA ALA A 153 29.21 13.38 13.02
C ALA A 153 29.35 11.92 13.44
N THR A 154 30.37 11.66 14.27
CA THR A 154 30.50 10.44 15.04
C THR A 154 30.29 10.74 16.53
N GLY A 155 29.65 9.81 17.24
CA GLY A 155 29.30 9.98 18.65
C GLY A 155 28.25 11.07 18.90
N LEU A 156 28.35 11.77 20.04
CA LEU A 156 27.34 12.74 20.52
C LEU A 156 27.53 14.17 19.98
N GLY A 157 28.49 14.39 19.08
CA GLY A 157 28.77 15.71 18.51
C GLY A 157 27.73 16.11 17.46
N SER A 158 27.50 17.42 17.26
CA SER A 158 26.64 17.89 16.16
C SER A 158 27.27 17.57 14.80
N PRO A 159 26.47 17.19 13.77
CA PRO A 159 26.94 17.01 12.40
C PRO A 159 27.65 18.24 11.82
N GLY A 160 27.36 19.44 12.34
CA GLY A 160 28.07 20.66 11.95
C GLY A 160 27.73 21.13 10.53
N HIS A 161 26.44 21.17 10.18
CA HIS A 161 25.98 21.71 8.91
C HIS A 161 26.43 23.17 8.71
N PRO A 162 26.90 23.57 7.51
CA PRO A 162 27.18 24.97 7.21
C PRO A 162 25.94 25.86 7.42
N GLU A 163 26.12 27.07 7.91
CA GLU A 163 25.02 28.04 8.08
C GLU A 163 24.27 28.28 6.74
N GLU A 164 25.01 28.32 5.63
CA GLU A 164 24.45 28.41 4.28
C GLU A 164 23.52 27.24 3.93
N THR A 165 23.83 26.02 4.37
CA THR A 165 22.97 24.85 4.17
C THR A 165 21.63 25.05 4.88
N MET A 166 21.66 25.46 6.15
CA MET A 166 20.44 25.65 6.95
C MET A 166 19.54 26.73 6.33
N LEU A 167 20.14 27.86 5.93
CA LEU A 167 19.43 28.95 5.26
C LEU A 167 18.83 28.49 3.93
N ARG A 168 19.61 27.78 3.11
CA ARG A 168 19.18 27.32 1.79
C ARG A 168 18.02 26.32 1.88
N VAL A 169 18.07 25.40 2.83
CA VAL A 169 16.96 24.46 3.05
C VAL A 169 15.71 25.22 3.48
N ALA A 170 15.80 26.11 4.47
CA ALA A 170 14.65 26.92 4.90
C ALA A 170 14.04 27.75 3.74
N GLU A 171 14.88 28.37 2.90
CA GLU A 171 14.43 29.09 1.70
C GLU A 171 13.68 28.18 0.71
N GLN A 172 14.17 26.96 0.48
CA GLN A 172 13.49 25.99 -0.39
C GLN A 172 12.17 25.52 0.22
N LEU A 173 12.12 25.28 1.54
CA LEU A 173 10.88 24.92 2.23
C LEU A 173 9.83 26.02 2.09
N LEU A 174 10.21 27.30 2.16
CA LEU A 174 9.29 28.43 1.97
C LEU A 174 8.63 28.47 0.58
N THR A 175 9.16 27.75 -0.41
CA THR A 175 8.54 27.68 -1.75
C THR A 175 7.39 26.68 -1.85
N ARG A 176 7.24 25.82 -0.82
CA ARG A 176 6.19 24.80 -0.76
C ARG A 176 4.85 25.40 -0.36
N ASP A 177 3.78 24.79 -0.84
CA ASP A 177 2.44 25.19 -0.41
C ASP A 177 2.12 24.70 1.03
N ALA A 178 1.00 25.18 1.57
CA ALA A 178 0.62 24.86 2.94
C ALA A 178 0.32 23.37 3.18
N TRP A 179 -0.12 22.64 2.14
CA TRP A 179 -0.39 21.20 2.21
C TRP A 179 0.91 20.40 2.20
N GLU A 180 1.84 20.77 1.30
CA GLU A 180 3.18 20.20 1.24
C GLU A 180 3.93 20.41 2.55
N LEU A 181 3.92 21.64 3.09
CA LEU A 181 4.57 21.96 4.37
C LEU A 181 3.94 21.20 5.54
N CYS A 182 2.61 21.12 5.60
CA CYS A 182 1.93 20.39 6.67
C CYS A 182 2.26 18.89 6.61
N ALA A 183 2.30 18.30 5.41
CA ALA A 183 2.64 16.90 5.23
C ALA A 183 4.11 16.62 5.58
N LEU A 184 5.01 17.51 5.15
CA LEU A 184 6.43 17.42 5.45
C LEU A 184 6.70 17.53 6.95
N GLU A 185 5.99 18.42 7.65
CA GLU A 185 6.12 18.58 9.10
C GLU A 185 5.72 17.30 9.83
N ILE A 186 4.57 16.70 9.50
CA ILE A 186 4.14 15.44 10.11
C ILE A 186 5.16 14.34 9.80
N ALA A 187 5.57 14.18 8.53
CA ALA A 187 6.57 13.18 8.15
C ALA A 187 7.90 13.36 8.88
N THR A 188 8.35 14.60 9.06
CA THR A 188 9.56 14.93 9.82
C THR A 188 9.42 14.55 11.28
N GLN A 189 8.26 14.81 11.89
CA GLN A 189 7.99 14.45 13.28
C GLN A 189 7.89 12.94 13.49
N THR A 190 7.30 12.20 12.56
CA THR A 190 7.21 10.73 12.63
C THR A 190 8.58 10.09 12.42
N ALA A 191 9.27 10.45 11.33
CA ALA A 191 10.57 9.87 10.98
C ALA A 191 11.74 10.40 11.84
N LYS A 192 11.51 11.46 12.63
CA LYS A 192 12.56 12.22 13.35
C LYS A 192 13.70 12.68 12.44
N SER A 193 13.42 12.88 11.15
CA SER A 193 14.40 13.21 10.12
C SER A 193 13.74 14.03 9.03
N LEU A 194 14.27 15.24 8.78
CA LEU A 194 13.82 16.08 7.68
C LEU A 194 14.31 15.52 6.34
N ILE A 195 15.47 14.89 6.32
CA ILE A 195 16.04 14.31 5.11
C ILE A 195 15.19 13.12 4.63
N VAL A 196 14.81 12.21 5.53
CA VAL A 196 13.91 11.09 5.22
C VAL A 196 12.53 11.59 4.81
N ALA A 197 11.96 12.55 5.54
CA ALA A 197 10.67 13.14 5.21
C ALA A 197 10.68 13.82 3.82
N SER A 198 11.74 14.54 3.49
CA SER A 198 11.91 15.16 2.17
C SER A 198 12.01 14.09 1.09
N ALA A 199 12.75 13.01 1.32
CA ALA A 199 12.83 11.90 0.37
C ALA A 199 11.48 11.21 0.16
N LEU A 200 10.69 11.07 1.23
CA LEU A 200 9.33 10.55 1.11
C LEU A 200 8.47 11.43 0.21
N LEU A 201 8.54 12.76 0.29
CA LEU A 201 7.70 13.64 -0.52
C LEU A 201 8.25 13.85 -1.95
N ASP A 202 9.57 13.95 -2.12
CA ASP A 202 10.20 14.44 -3.35
C ASP A 202 10.74 13.33 -4.25
N ARG A 203 10.87 12.09 -3.76
CA ARG A 203 11.35 10.92 -4.54
C ARG A 203 10.23 9.90 -4.73
N SER A 204 10.46 8.92 -5.59
CA SER A 204 9.62 7.70 -5.67
C SER A 204 9.88 6.70 -4.53
N THR A 205 10.15 7.19 -3.31
CA THR A 205 10.37 6.38 -2.10
C THR A 205 9.04 5.85 -1.53
N SER A 206 8.97 4.58 -1.12
CA SER A 206 7.79 4.06 -0.40
C SER A 206 7.80 4.49 1.07
N ALA A 207 6.64 4.49 1.74
CA ALA A 207 6.59 4.75 3.18
C ALA A 207 7.41 3.71 3.98
N GLU A 208 7.41 2.46 3.51
CA GLU A 208 8.21 1.37 4.07
C GLU A 208 9.72 1.66 3.96
N ASP A 209 10.21 2.10 2.80
CA ASP A 209 11.62 2.46 2.63
C ASP A 209 11.99 3.66 3.50
N ALA A 210 11.13 4.67 3.59
CA ALA A 210 11.35 5.83 4.46
C ALA A 210 11.43 5.42 5.93
N MET A 211 10.54 4.55 6.38
CA MET A 211 10.55 4.05 7.75
C MET A 211 11.76 3.15 8.02
N ARG A 212 12.12 2.28 7.08
CA ARG A 212 13.36 1.49 7.16
C ARG A 212 14.58 2.38 7.34
N TRP A 213 14.64 3.53 6.65
CA TRP A 213 15.73 4.48 6.83
C TRP A 213 15.67 5.19 8.18
N ALA A 214 14.49 5.62 8.64
CA ALA A 214 14.32 6.30 9.92
C ALA A 214 14.69 5.40 11.11
N GLN A 215 14.30 4.13 11.04
CA GLN A 215 14.48 3.12 12.09
C GLN A 215 15.66 2.18 11.83
N LEU A 216 16.59 2.54 10.94
CA LEU A 216 17.65 1.62 10.51
C LEU A 216 18.42 1.01 11.68
N GLU A 217 18.78 1.83 12.67
CA GLU A 217 19.50 1.37 13.86
C GLU A 217 18.63 0.49 14.75
N GLU A 218 17.39 0.90 15.01
CA GLU A 218 16.42 0.14 15.81
C GLU A 218 16.17 -1.25 15.19
N ASN A 219 15.94 -1.30 13.88
CA ASN A 219 15.77 -2.53 13.12
C ASN A 219 17.00 -3.43 13.23
N PHE A 220 18.22 -2.86 13.13
CA PHE A 220 19.45 -3.61 13.30
C PHE A 220 19.58 -4.21 14.71
N GLN A 221 19.15 -3.48 15.75
CA GLN A 221 19.15 -3.96 17.14
C GLN A 221 18.13 -5.09 17.32
N ILE A 222 16.93 -4.94 16.76
CA ILE A 222 15.87 -5.96 16.79
C ILE A 222 16.34 -7.24 16.09
N GLU A 223 16.96 -7.13 14.90
CA GLU A 223 17.53 -8.27 14.17
C GLU A 223 18.59 -9.03 14.99
N ARG A 224 19.39 -8.31 15.79
CA ARG A 224 20.51 -8.88 16.52
C ARG A 224 20.14 -9.40 17.91
N TRP A 225 19.17 -8.78 18.58
CA TRP A 225 18.87 -9.01 20.00
C TRP A 225 17.40 -9.33 20.29
N GLY A 226 16.53 -9.30 19.29
CA GLY A 226 15.10 -9.57 19.41
C GLY A 226 14.27 -8.32 19.77
N LEU A 227 12.96 -8.42 19.56
CA LEU A 227 11.99 -7.37 19.85
C LEU A 227 11.80 -7.21 21.37
N VAL A 228 11.65 -5.97 21.85
CA VAL A 228 11.21 -5.65 23.21
C VAL A 228 9.74 -5.24 23.17
N GLU A 229 8.86 -6.06 23.75
CA GLU A 229 7.43 -5.78 23.88
C GLU A 229 7.18 -4.54 24.76
N GLY A 230 6.30 -3.63 24.32
CA GLY A 230 5.89 -2.41 25.01
C GLY A 230 6.59 -1.10 24.59
N ASP A 231 7.68 -1.17 23.80
CA ASP A 231 8.41 0.02 23.30
C ASP A 231 8.38 0.05 21.75
N HIS A 232 8.65 -1.09 21.09
CA HIS A 232 8.66 -1.18 19.63
C HIS A 232 7.26 -1.38 19.01
N ASP A 233 6.35 -2.08 19.70
CA ASP A 233 4.98 -2.39 19.25
C ASP A 233 4.00 -1.19 19.32
N VAL A 234 4.15 -0.33 20.34
CA VAL A 234 3.39 0.92 20.46
C VAL A 234 3.83 1.91 19.37
N THR A 235 5.14 1.98 19.09
CA THR A 235 5.71 2.81 18.04
C THR A 235 5.23 2.37 16.66
N GLU A 236 5.20 1.06 16.35
CA GLU A 236 4.66 0.55 15.10
C GLU A 236 3.18 0.92 14.87
N SER A 237 2.34 0.81 15.90
CA SER A 237 0.89 1.08 15.82
C SER A 237 0.56 2.57 15.62
N GLU A 238 1.26 3.47 16.33
CA GLU A 238 1.09 4.92 16.18
C GLU A 238 1.63 5.43 14.83
N VAL A 239 2.80 4.92 14.42
CA VAL A 239 3.46 5.27 13.15
C VAL A 239 2.61 4.83 11.94
N PHE A 240 1.92 3.70 12.03
CA PHE A 240 1.11 3.15 10.93
C PHE A 240 -0.04 4.08 10.49
N THR A 241 -0.71 4.72 11.44
CA THR A 241 -1.82 5.65 11.18
C THR A 241 -1.31 6.93 10.52
N GLU A 242 -0.14 7.43 10.96
CA GLU A 242 0.52 8.61 10.41
C GLU A 242 1.11 8.36 9.00
N GLN A 243 1.72 7.19 8.78
CA GLN A 243 2.28 6.77 7.49
C GLN A 243 1.23 6.67 6.38
N THR A 244 0.05 6.13 6.70
CA THR A 244 -1.05 6.01 5.74
C THR A 244 -1.55 7.38 5.28
N GLY A 245 -1.56 8.36 6.19
CA GLY A 245 -1.81 9.78 5.88
C GLY A 245 -0.74 10.35 4.95
N GLN A 246 0.53 10.20 5.28
CA GLN A 246 1.68 10.77 4.55
C GLN A 246 1.78 10.27 3.10
N GLN A 247 1.64 8.96 2.88
CA GLN A 247 1.78 8.35 1.55
C GLN A 247 0.69 8.80 0.58
N ALA A 248 -0.51 9.01 1.09
CA ALA A 248 -1.65 9.48 0.30
C ALA A 248 -1.61 10.99 0.02
N ILE A 249 -1.04 11.79 0.92
CA ILE A 249 -0.78 13.21 0.68
C ILE A 249 0.29 13.39 -0.39
N LYS A 250 1.37 12.59 -0.34
CA LYS A 250 2.34 12.52 -1.42
C LYS A 250 1.66 12.25 -2.77
N HIS A 251 0.82 11.22 -2.86
CA HIS A 251 0.11 10.89 -4.11
C HIS A 251 -0.84 12.00 -4.57
N ALA A 252 -1.43 12.75 -3.63
CA ALA A 252 -2.28 13.88 -3.92
C ALA A 252 -1.54 15.14 -4.38
N LEU A 253 -0.41 15.46 -3.76
CA LEU A 253 0.45 16.58 -4.14
C LEU A 253 1.07 16.34 -5.52
N ILE A 254 1.41 15.09 -5.84
CA ILE A 254 1.79 14.68 -7.19
C ILE A 254 0.66 14.96 -8.19
N ALA A 255 -0.59 14.63 -7.85
CA ALA A 255 -1.75 14.91 -8.71
C ALA A 255 -2.03 16.42 -8.89
N GLN A 256 -1.82 17.23 -7.84
CA GLN A 256 -1.93 18.69 -7.89
C GLN A 256 -0.87 19.32 -8.81
N LYS A 257 0.41 18.93 -8.66
CA LYS A 257 1.50 19.41 -9.54
C LYS A 257 1.26 19.06 -11.02
N HIS A 258 0.59 17.95 -11.30
CA HIS A 258 0.14 17.60 -12.65
C HIS A 258 -0.97 18.54 -13.18
N CYS A 259 -1.97 18.86 -12.35
CA CYS A 259 -3.03 19.82 -12.72
C CYS A 259 -2.48 21.23 -12.96
N GLU A 260 -1.56 21.69 -12.11
CA GLU A 260 -0.89 22.99 -12.26
C GLU A 260 0.00 23.02 -13.51
N ALA A 261 0.74 21.94 -13.79
CA ALA A 261 1.54 21.81 -15.01
C ALA A 261 0.66 21.80 -16.27
N ASP A 262 -0.49 21.15 -16.26
CA ASP A 262 -1.44 21.14 -17.38
C ASP A 262 -2.16 22.48 -17.55
N ALA A 263 -2.49 23.18 -16.46
CA ALA A 263 -3.04 24.53 -16.48
C ALA A 263 -2.01 25.56 -17.02
N LEU A 264 -0.73 25.45 -16.62
CA LEU A 264 0.37 26.25 -17.18
C LEU A 264 0.62 25.94 -18.66
N ARG A 265 0.56 24.65 -19.05
CA ARG A 265 0.76 24.20 -20.44
C ARG A 265 -0.34 24.69 -21.38
N ARG A 266 -1.57 24.84 -20.88
CA ARG A 266 -2.73 25.38 -21.61
C ARG A 266 -2.71 26.91 -21.74
N SER A 267 -1.93 27.63 -20.92
CA SER A 267 -1.90 29.10 -20.87
C SER A 267 -0.70 29.78 -21.54
N MET A 268 0.31 29.02 -22.04
CA MET A 268 1.52 29.61 -22.66
C MET A 268 1.53 29.67 -24.20
N PRO A 269 1.98 30.79 -24.82
CA PRO A 269 2.17 30.91 -26.28
C PRO A 269 3.30 30.02 -26.84
N GLY A 270 3.11 29.55 -28.08
CA GLY A 270 3.88 28.45 -28.71
C GLY A 270 5.40 28.59 -28.83
N THR A 271 5.98 29.77 -28.64
CA THR A 271 7.43 30.01 -28.71
C THR A 271 8.15 29.91 -27.36
N ALA A 272 7.43 29.89 -26.22
CA ALA A 272 7.99 29.71 -24.88
C ALA A 272 8.24 28.22 -24.52
N ARG A 273 7.91 27.28 -25.43
CA ARG A 273 8.05 25.83 -25.23
C ARG A 273 9.51 25.33 -25.14
N GLN A 274 10.50 26.11 -25.56
CA GLN A 274 11.88 25.63 -25.74
C GLN A 274 12.82 25.81 -24.52
N GLY A 275 12.43 26.56 -23.49
CA GLY A 275 13.30 26.85 -22.33
C GLY A 275 12.97 26.10 -21.03
N TYR A 276 11.72 25.64 -20.87
CA TYR A 276 11.18 25.11 -19.60
C TYR A 276 11.38 23.58 -19.41
N GLY A 277 12.02 22.91 -20.38
CA GLY A 277 11.84 21.49 -20.64
C GLY A 277 12.98 20.55 -20.26
N ARG A 278 13.88 20.86 -19.31
CA ARG A 278 14.97 19.92 -18.95
C ARG A 278 14.79 19.18 -17.62
N HIS A 279 14.15 19.79 -16.62
CA HIS A 279 13.85 19.12 -15.34
C HIS A 279 12.43 18.57 -15.29
N LEU A 280 11.42 19.37 -15.67
CA LEU A 280 10.03 18.90 -15.76
C LEU A 280 9.84 17.81 -16.81
N MET A 281 10.53 17.89 -17.95
CA MET A 281 10.43 16.87 -19.00
C MET A 281 11.18 15.58 -18.66
N ARG A 282 12.24 15.63 -17.83
CA ARG A 282 12.88 14.41 -17.29
C ARG A 282 11.98 13.69 -16.29
N PHE A 283 11.26 14.45 -15.45
CA PHE A 283 10.28 13.94 -14.50
C PHE A 283 9.02 13.38 -15.20
N VAL A 284 8.49 14.10 -16.19
CA VAL A 284 7.34 13.66 -17.00
C VAL A 284 7.69 12.48 -17.92
N LEU A 285 8.92 12.42 -18.47
CA LEU A 285 9.36 11.28 -19.29
C LEU A 285 9.76 10.05 -18.46
N SER A 286 10.18 10.21 -17.20
CA SER A 286 10.35 9.05 -16.29
C SER A 286 9.03 8.48 -15.78
N LEU A 287 7.91 9.21 -15.96
CA LEU A 287 6.56 8.80 -15.59
C LEU A 287 5.67 8.47 -16.80
N ALA A 288 6.20 8.57 -18.02
CA ALA A 288 5.48 8.33 -19.27
C ALA A 288 4.80 6.95 -19.41
N PRO A 289 5.23 5.85 -18.74
CA PRO A 289 4.47 4.59 -18.79
C PRO A 289 3.10 4.65 -18.08
N PHE A 290 2.86 5.63 -17.21
CA PHE A 290 1.66 5.67 -16.36
C PHE A 290 0.62 6.75 -16.74
N VAL A 291 0.96 7.68 -17.65
CA VAL A 291 0.14 8.89 -17.91
C VAL A 291 -0.70 8.82 -19.20
N LEU A 292 -0.60 7.75 -20.00
CA LEU A 292 -1.42 7.59 -21.22
C LEU A 292 -2.68 6.72 -21.05
N LEU A 293 -3.07 6.38 -19.81
CA LEU A 293 -4.30 5.63 -19.50
C LEU A 293 -5.28 6.46 -18.65
N GLY A 294 -5.44 7.74 -18.99
CA GLY A 294 -6.52 8.57 -18.47
C GLY A 294 -7.87 8.09 -18.98
N ASP A 295 -8.50 7.20 -18.21
CA ASP A 295 -9.96 7.04 -17.99
C ASP A 295 -10.36 5.66 -17.42
N MET A 296 -9.42 4.81 -16.97
CA MET A 296 -9.78 3.54 -16.31
C MET A 296 -8.95 3.27 -15.04
N ALA A 297 -9.65 3.23 -13.90
CA ALA A 297 -9.28 2.61 -12.62
C ALA A 297 -7.95 3.03 -11.97
N LEU A 298 -8.01 3.97 -11.00
CA LEU A 298 -6.96 4.19 -10.01
C LEU A 298 -7.02 3.08 -8.95
N VAL A 299 -6.58 1.89 -9.34
CA VAL A 299 -6.22 0.80 -8.43
C VAL A 299 -4.73 0.53 -8.62
N ALA A 300 -3.99 0.30 -7.54
CA ALA A 300 -2.60 -0.13 -7.66
C ALA A 300 -2.56 -1.38 -8.58
N PRO A 301 -1.83 -1.34 -9.71
CA PRO A 301 -1.82 -2.47 -10.62
C PRO A 301 -1.23 -3.68 -9.90
N LEU A 302 -1.89 -4.83 -10.03
CA LEU A 302 -1.37 -6.08 -9.49
C LEU A 302 0.04 -6.32 -10.04
N ALA A 303 0.98 -6.69 -9.18
CA ALA A 303 2.33 -7.02 -9.61
C ALA A 303 2.30 -8.17 -10.60
N ARG A 304 3.04 -8.01 -11.71
CA ARG A 304 3.10 -8.98 -12.81
C ARG A 304 4.53 -9.39 -13.06
N LEU A 305 4.74 -10.68 -13.28
CA LEU A 305 6.05 -11.25 -13.55
C LEU A 305 6.03 -12.09 -14.85
N PRO A 306 7.11 -12.04 -15.65
CA PRO A 306 7.21 -12.83 -16.88
C PRO A 306 7.45 -14.34 -16.60
N PRO A 307 7.27 -15.24 -17.59
CA PRO A 307 7.52 -16.68 -17.47
C PRO A 307 8.95 -17.07 -17.08
N SER A 308 9.92 -16.16 -17.26
CA SER A 308 11.33 -16.39 -16.92
C SER A 308 11.66 -16.13 -15.45
N SER A 309 10.67 -15.72 -14.65
CA SER A 309 10.90 -15.32 -13.27
C SER A 309 11.26 -16.51 -12.38
N THR A 310 12.11 -16.26 -11.41
CA THR A 310 12.56 -17.25 -10.43
C THR A 310 11.56 -17.43 -9.30
N SER A 311 11.64 -18.56 -8.60
CA SER A 311 10.85 -18.83 -7.39
C SER A 311 11.04 -17.76 -6.31
N ALA A 312 12.27 -17.22 -6.18
CA ALA A 312 12.59 -16.15 -5.24
C ALA A 312 11.92 -14.82 -5.59
N GLU A 313 11.89 -14.43 -6.87
CA GLU A 313 11.20 -13.20 -7.32
C GLU A 313 9.69 -13.31 -7.10
N ILE A 314 9.10 -14.47 -7.42
CA ILE A 314 7.68 -14.75 -7.18
C ILE A 314 7.38 -14.68 -5.68
N ALA A 315 8.18 -15.34 -4.85
CA ALA A 315 8.02 -15.33 -3.40
C ALA A 315 8.16 -13.93 -2.80
N HIS A 316 9.12 -13.13 -3.27
CA HIS A 316 9.32 -11.76 -2.81
C HIS A 316 8.07 -10.90 -3.05
N VAL A 317 7.48 -10.97 -4.24
CA VAL A 317 6.23 -10.26 -4.55
C VAL A 317 5.06 -10.80 -3.74
N LEU A 318 4.95 -12.13 -3.58
CA LEU A 318 3.92 -12.73 -2.72
C LEU A 318 4.01 -12.26 -1.28
N ILE A 319 5.21 -12.21 -0.69
CA ILE A 319 5.42 -11.76 0.68
C ILE A 319 5.01 -10.29 0.81
N ARG A 320 5.42 -9.44 -0.13
CA ARG A 320 5.11 -8.00 -0.10
C ARG A 320 3.63 -7.70 -0.35
N ASP A 321 3.08 -8.20 -1.45
CA ASP A 321 1.76 -7.79 -1.96
C ASP A 321 0.66 -8.82 -1.65
N GLY A 322 1.02 -10.04 -1.26
CA GLY A 322 0.07 -11.14 -1.04
C GLY A 322 -0.56 -11.70 -2.30
N ILE A 323 -0.15 -11.17 -3.47
CA ILE A 323 -0.69 -11.51 -4.78
C ILE A 323 0.34 -11.24 -5.87
N VAL A 324 0.44 -12.13 -6.85
CA VAL A 324 1.22 -11.93 -8.08
C VAL A 324 0.54 -12.58 -9.28
N VAL A 325 0.56 -11.90 -10.42
CA VAL A 325 0.11 -12.45 -11.70
C VAL A 325 1.32 -12.88 -12.53
N LEU A 326 1.34 -14.12 -12.98
CA LEU A 326 2.38 -14.68 -13.84
C LEU A 326 1.82 -14.79 -15.26
N ASP A 327 2.27 -13.88 -16.11
CA ASP A 327 1.77 -13.76 -17.49
C ASP A 327 2.26 -14.90 -18.35
N GLN A 328 1.34 -15.62 -18.99
CA GLN A 328 1.64 -16.69 -19.95
C GLN A 328 2.64 -17.72 -19.39
N TRP A 329 2.51 -18.04 -18.10
CA TRP A 329 3.41 -18.94 -17.38
C TRP A 329 3.52 -20.33 -18.03
N THR A 330 2.42 -20.81 -18.61
CA THR A 330 2.37 -22.03 -19.41
C THR A 330 1.56 -21.83 -20.69
N SER A 331 1.61 -22.80 -21.60
CA SER A 331 0.78 -22.77 -22.80
C SER A 331 -0.73 -22.97 -22.45
N PRO A 332 -1.64 -22.26 -23.14
CA PRO A 332 -3.09 -22.44 -22.97
C PRO A 332 -3.54 -23.89 -23.16
N GLU A 333 -2.91 -24.64 -24.06
CA GLU A 333 -3.24 -26.04 -24.35
C GLU A 333 -2.98 -26.94 -23.14
N LYS A 334 -1.94 -26.66 -22.35
CA LYS A 334 -1.65 -27.41 -21.12
C LYS A 334 -2.75 -27.19 -20.07
N VAL A 335 -3.25 -25.96 -19.94
CA VAL A 335 -4.35 -25.65 -19.01
C VAL A 335 -5.67 -26.26 -19.49
N ALA A 336 -5.95 -26.20 -20.79
CA ALA A 336 -7.12 -26.82 -21.40
C ALA A 336 -7.12 -28.35 -21.25
N ALA A 337 -5.95 -29.01 -21.38
CA ALA A 337 -5.82 -30.44 -21.15
C ALA A 337 -6.16 -30.83 -19.69
N ALA A 338 -5.72 -30.02 -18.71
CA ALA A 338 -6.07 -30.23 -17.31
C ALA A 338 -7.59 -30.08 -17.05
N LEU A 339 -8.24 -29.12 -17.71
CA LEU A 339 -9.70 -29.01 -17.66
C LEU A 339 -10.39 -30.24 -18.26
N GLN A 340 -9.93 -30.70 -19.43
CA GLN A 340 -10.49 -31.87 -20.09
C GLN A 340 -10.36 -33.14 -19.22
N GLU A 341 -9.23 -33.34 -18.56
CA GLU A 341 -9.04 -34.41 -17.58
C GLU A 341 -10.05 -34.32 -16.44
N LEU A 342 -10.27 -33.11 -15.90
CA LEU A 342 -11.22 -32.90 -14.82
C LEU A 342 -12.66 -33.22 -15.26
N GLU A 343 -13.06 -32.76 -16.44
CA GLU A 343 -14.39 -32.93 -17.02
C GLU A 343 -14.69 -34.40 -17.34
N THR A 344 -13.73 -35.09 -17.97
CA THR A 344 -13.88 -36.49 -18.37
C THR A 344 -13.68 -37.47 -17.22
N GLY A 345 -12.87 -37.10 -16.23
CA GLY A 345 -12.60 -37.87 -15.03
C GLY A 345 -13.58 -37.53 -13.91
N ARG A 346 -13.07 -36.84 -12.87
CA ARG A 346 -13.79 -36.67 -11.60
C ARG A 346 -15.17 -36.04 -11.73
N MET A 347 -15.37 -35.13 -12.69
CA MET A 347 -16.66 -34.49 -12.88
C MET A 347 -17.73 -35.41 -13.48
N SER A 348 -17.34 -36.36 -14.34
CA SER A 348 -18.27 -37.32 -14.96
C SER A 348 -18.73 -38.40 -13.98
N GLU A 349 -17.93 -38.67 -12.94
CA GLU A 349 -18.18 -39.71 -11.95
C GLU A 349 -19.14 -39.29 -10.80
N GLY A 350 -19.67 -38.07 -10.83
CA GLY A 350 -20.69 -37.61 -9.86
C GLY A 350 -20.17 -37.40 -8.43
N ARG A 351 -18.85 -37.31 -8.23
CA ARG A 351 -18.20 -37.09 -6.92
C ARG A 351 -18.14 -35.61 -6.49
N ASN A 352 -18.89 -34.74 -7.17
CA ASN A 352 -18.77 -33.29 -7.04
C ASN A 352 -19.62 -32.75 -5.87
N VAL A 353 -19.02 -31.90 -5.04
CA VAL A 353 -19.77 -31.02 -4.13
C VAL A 353 -19.90 -29.66 -4.81
N ARG A 354 -21.14 -29.26 -5.13
CA ARG A 354 -21.42 -27.94 -5.69
C ARG A 354 -21.43 -26.91 -4.56
N PHE A 355 -20.49 -25.97 -4.57
CA PHE A 355 -20.44 -24.87 -3.60
C PHE A 355 -20.91 -23.59 -4.32
N GLY A 356 -22.15 -23.16 -4.03
CA GLY A 356 -22.79 -22.06 -4.76
C GLY A 356 -23.16 -22.40 -6.22
N GLY A 357 -23.61 -21.40 -6.98
CA GLY A 357 -24.01 -21.57 -8.39
C GLY A 357 -22.85 -21.83 -9.36
N SER A 358 -21.64 -21.42 -8.99
CA SER A 358 -20.53 -21.08 -9.90
C SER A 358 -19.23 -21.86 -9.68
N THR A 359 -19.10 -22.59 -8.57
CA THR A 359 -17.86 -23.30 -8.20
C THR A 359 -18.12 -24.78 -7.95
N GLN A 360 -17.27 -25.64 -8.52
CA GLN A 360 -17.27 -27.08 -8.25
C GLN A 360 -15.99 -27.46 -7.53
N LEU A 361 -16.13 -28.11 -6.37
CA LEU A 361 -15.01 -28.47 -5.50
C LEU A 361 -14.72 -29.95 -5.56
N LEU A 362 -13.43 -30.30 -5.71
CA LEU A 362 -12.93 -31.67 -5.76
C LEU A 362 -11.76 -31.85 -4.80
N LYS A 363 -11.83 -32.88 -3.94
CA LYS A 363 -10.82 -33.13 -2.90
C LYS A 363 -9.57 -33.82 -3.47
N TRP A 364 -8.42 -33.45 -2.93
CA TRP A 364 -7.13 -34.14 -3.10
C TRP A 364 -7.17 -35.55 -2.45
N PRO A 365 -6.31 -36.54 -2.84
CA PRO A 365 -5.23 -36.50 -3.84
C PRO A 365 -5.67 -36.67 -5.28
N LEU A 366 -4.90 -36.07 -6.20
CA LEU A 366 -4.94 -36.38 -7.63
C LEU A 366 -4.33 -37.77 -7.90
N ASP A 367 -4.90 -38.49 -8.85
CA ASP A 367 -4.38 -39.77 -9.34
C ASP A 367 -3.36 -39.50 -10.43
N ALA A 368 -2.07 -39.64 -10.12
CA ALA A 368 -0.97 -39.31 -11.02
C ALA A 368 -1.03 -40.04 -12.38
N GLU A 369 -1.62 -41.24 -12.42
CA GLU A 369 -1.74 -42.02 -13.64
C GLU A 369 -2.92 -41.55 -14.51
N LYS A 370 -3.99 -41.05 -13.90
CA LYS A 370 -5.22 -40.64 -14.60
C LYS A 370 -5.33 -39.14 -14.82
N GLU A 371 -4.62 -38.35 -14.03
CA GLU A 371 -4.71 -36.89 -13.98
C GLU A 371 -3.34 -36.21 -14.16
N PRO A 372 -2.51 -36.64 -15.13
CA PRO A 372 -1.15 -36.13 -15.30
C PRO A 372 -1.12 -34.64 -15.67
N ALA A 373 -2.09 -34.12 -16.45
CA ALA A 373 -2.14 -32.70 -16.78
C ALA A 373 -2.51 -31.85 -15.55
N LEU A 374 -3.50 -32.26 -14.76
CA LEU A 374 -3.83 -31.60 -13.49
C LEU A 374 -2.63 -31.60 -12.53
N GLN A 375 -1.95 -32.74 -12.39
CA GLN A 375 -0.77 -32.85 -11.54
C GLN A 375 0.37 -31.95 -12.02
N SER A 376 0.56 -31.83 -13.34
CA SER A 376 1.63 -31.01 -13.92
C SER A 376 1.45 -29.49 -13.71
N LEU A 377 0.24 -29.03 -13.41
CA LEU A 377 -0.03 -27.65 -12.99
C LEU A 377 0.10 -27.53 -11.46
N ALA A 378 -0.49 -28.48 -10.72
CA ALA A 378 -0.45 -28.48 -9.27
C ALA A 378 0.98 -28.57 -8.70
N GLN A 379 1.87 -29.30 -9.38
CA GLN A 379 3.25 -29.57 -8.96
C GLN A 379 4.27 -28.84 -9.83
N ASP A 380 3.92 -27.68 -10.40
CA ASP A 380 4.89 -26.81 -11.07
C ASP A 380 6.06 -26.50 -10.12
N ALA A 381 7.28 -26.91 -10.49
CA ALA A 381 8.42 -26.90 -9.58
C ALA A 381 8.79 -25.50 -9.08
N VAL A 382 8.66 -24.47 -9.94
CA VAL A 382 8.99 -23.09 -9.58
C VAL A 382 7.94 -22.52 -8.65
N LEU A 383 6.65 -22.79 -8.92
CA LEU A 383 5.57 -22.35 -8.03
C LEU A 383 5.62 -23.07 -6.69
N GLN A 384 5.93 -24.37 -6.65
CA GLN A 384 6.11 -25.11 -5.39
C GLN A 384 7.24 -24.52 -4.55
N GLU A 385 8.37 -24.20 -5.16
CA GLU A 385 9.48 -23.57 -4.44
C GLU A 385 9.11 -22.15 -3.96
N ALA A 386 8.42 -21.35 -4.79
CA ALA A 386 7.95 -20.03 -4.40
C ALA A 386 6.95 -20.08 -3.22
N ILE A 387 6.04 -21.06 -3.24
CA ILE A 387 5.08 -21.34 -2.16
C ILE A 387 5.82 -21.68 -0.87
N GLU A 388 6.85 -22.54 -0.91
CA GLU A 388 7.64 -22.87 0.27
C GLU A 388 8.44 -21.68 0.82
N LEU A 389 8.98 -20.82 -0.04
CA LEU A 389 9.64 -19.58 0.38
C LEU A 389 8.66 -18.62 1.06
N ALA A 390 7.49 -18.41 0.46
CA ALA A 390 6.42 -17.59 1.01
C ALA A 390 5.85 -18.16 2.33
N ARG A 391 5.80 -19.49 2.47
CA ARG A 391 5.43 -20.19 3.71
C ARG A 391 6.42 -19.93 4.83
N ARG A 392 7.74 -19.97 4.55
CA ARG A 392 8.75 -19.69 5.58
C ARG A 392 8.66 -18.27 6.13
N ALA A 393 8.23 -17.32 5.31
CA ALA A 393 8.06 -15.93 5.73
C ALA A 393 6.83 -15.72 6.61
N HIS A 394 5.70 -16.35 6.29
CA HIS A 394 4.42 -16.00 6.91
C HIS A 394 3.59 -17.16 7.48
N GLY A 395 3.91 -18.41 7.13
CA GLY A 395 3.23 -19.63 7.58
C GLY A 395 3.72 -20.10 8.95
N GLU A 396 3.64 -19.25 9.97
CA GLU A 396 4.12 -19.54 11.32
C GLU A 396 3.58 -20.86 11.88
N GLY A 397 4.43 -21.66 12.50
CA GLY A 397 4.06 -22.98 13.02
C GLY A 397 3.88 -24.07 11.96
N SER A 398 3.90 -23.74 10.67
CA SER A 398 3.90 -24.75 9.61
C SER A 398 5.31 -25.28 9.31
N HIS A 399 5.39 -26.51 8.83
CA HIS A 399 6.63 -27.17 8.44
C HIS A 399 6.75 -27.32 6.92
N HIS A 400 5.63 -27.56 6.22
CA HIS A 400 5.60 -27.68 4.76
C HIS A 400 4.21 -27.34 4.21
N SER A 401 4.08 -27.24 2.88
CA SER A 401 2.80 -27.08 2.20
C SER A 401 2.35 -28.37 1.51
N ILE A 402 1.04 -28.60 1.46
CA ILE A 402 0.41 -29.70 0.71
C ILE A 402 -0.72 -29.17 -0.15
N ALA A 403 -0.84 -29.66 -1.38
CA ALA A 403 -2.05 -29.44 -2.15
C ALA A 403 -3.24 -30.12 -1.45
N TRP A 404 -4.31 -29.37 -1.21
CA TRP A 404 -5.47 -29.82 -0.41
C TRP A 404 -6.72 -30.04 -1.26
N GLU A 405 -6.91 -29.23 -2.29
CA GLU A 405 -8.09 -29.30 -3.16
C GLU A 405 -7.86 -28.65 -4.52
N VAL A 406 -8.73 -29.05 -5.46
CA VAL A 406 -8.84 -28.46 -6.79
C VAL A 406 -10.27 -27.93 -6.94
N ARG A 407 -10.43 -26.70 -7.40
CA ARG A 407 -11.72 -26.08 -7.68
C ARG A 407 -11.83 -25.69 -9.15
N LEU A 408 -12.94 -26.05 -9.77
CA LEU A 408 -13.32 -25.51 -11.08
C LEU A 408 -14.21 -24.29 -10.86
N LEU A 409 -13.76 -23.15 -11.37
CA LEU A 409 -14.44 -21.86 -11.28
C LEU A 409 -15.10 -21.56 -12.63
N ILE A 410 -16.43 -21.57 -12.68
CA ILE A 410 -17.20 -21.23 -13.89
C ILE A 410 -18.07 -20.02 -13.57
N LEU A 411 -17.68 -18.86 -14.08
CA LEU A 411 -18.43 -17.63 -13.92
C LEU A 411 -19.39 -17.45 -15.10
N ALA A 412 -20.69 -17.69 -14.89
CA ALA A 412 -21.70 -17.65 -15.95
C ALA A 412 -21.96 -16.22 -16.50
N PRO A 413 -22.43 -16.06 -17.75
CA PRO A 413 -22.88 -14.77 -18.27
C PRO A 413 -23.88 -14.08 -17.35
N GLY A 414 -23.71 -12.77 -17.13
CA GLY A 414 -24.58 -11.96 -16.28
C GLY A 414 -24.41 -12.20 -14.77
N THR A 415 -23.37 -12.95 -14.37
CA THR A 415 -23.07 -13.11 -12.93
C THR A 415 -22.62 -11.76 -12.37
N PRO A 416 -23.27 -11.23 -11.33
CA PRO A 416 -22.90 -9.97 -10.74
C PRO A 416 -21.51 -10.05 -10.12
N GLU A 417 -20.95 -8.88 -9.87
CA GLU A 417 -19.74 -8.76 -9.10
C GLU A 417 -19.88 -9.44 -7.72
N GLY A 418 -18.87 -10.20 -7.33
CA GLY A 418 -18.86 -10.96 -6.08
C GLY A 418 -18.27 -10.15 -4.93
N ASP A 419 -18.83 -10.35 -3.73
CA ASP A 419 -18.32 -9.76 -2.49
C ASP A 419 -16.87 -10.19 -2.23
N MET A 420 -16.09 -9.26 -1.68
CA MET A 420 -14.72 -9.52 -1.27
C MET A 420 -14.71 -10.43 -0.04
N HIS A 421 -13.93 -11.49 -0.10
CA HIS A 421 -13.78 -12.46 0.99
C HIS A 421 -12.34 -12.97 1.06
N ARG A 422 -12.07 -13.73 2.12
CA ARG A 422 -10.86 -14.55 2.29
C ARG A 422 -11.28 -16.02 2.17
N ASP A 423 -10.39 -16.90 1.74
CA ASP A 423 -10.69 -18.34 1.65
C ASP A 423 -10.71 -19.03 3.03
N VAL A 424 -10.47 -18.29 4.12
CA VAL A 424 -10.65 -18.73 5.52
C VAL A 424 -12.14 -18.74 5.87
N VAL A 425 -12.64 -19.83 6.49
CA VAL A 425 -13.91 -19.76 7.21
C VAL A 425 -13.63 -18.99 8.50
N ASP A 426 -14.12 -17.76 8.57
CA ASP A 426 -13.99 -16.85 9.70
C ASP A 426 -14.76 -17.36 10.94
N THR A 427 -14.28 -18.46 11.54
CA THR A 427 -14.84 -19.07 12.75
C THR A 427 -14.09 -18.68 14.02
N SER A 428 -13.03 -17.87 13.90
CA SER A 428 -12.32 -17.35 15.08
C SER A 428 -13.27 -16.40 15.82
N LYS A 429 -13.74 -16.82 17.00
CA LYS A 429 -14.56 -15.99 17.91
C LYS A 429 -13.82 -14.78 18.47
N VAL A 430 -12.53 -14.64 18.16
CA VAL A 430 -11.63 -13.59 18.64
C VAL A 430 -11.00 -12.93 17.42
N PRO A 431 -11.03 -11.59 17.31
CA PRO A 431 -10.32 -10.89 16.24
C PRO A 431 -8.83 -11.18 16.35
N LEU A 432 -8.23 -11.64 15.24
CA LEU A 432 -6.78 -11.80 15.16
C LEU A 432 -6.17 -10.47 14.72
N GLU A 433 -5.08 -10.06 15.37
CA GLU A 433 -4.33 -8.84 15.08
C GLU A 433 -3.78 -8.80 13.65
N ARG A 434 -3.64 -9.97 13.02
CA ARG A 434 -3.38 -10.13 11.59
C ARG A 434 -4.05 -11.39 11.04
N PRO A 435 -4.32 -11.43 9.72
CA PRO A 435 -4.90 -12.61 9.08
C PRO A 435 -4.00 -13.84 9.21
N LEU A 436 -4.57 -14.97 9.63
CA LEU A 436 -3.84 -16.23 9.66
C LEU A 436 -3.48 -16.70 8.24
N GLN A 437 -2.19 -16.95 8.03
CA GLN A 437 -1.66 -17.39 6.74
C GLN A 437 -1.66 -18.91 6.70
N TRP A 438 -2.82 -19.48 6.37
CA TRP A 438 -3.00 -20.93 6.38
C TRP A 438 -2.66 -21.64 5.07
N GLY A 439 -2.40 -20.88 4.00
CA GLY A 439 -2.12 -21.45 2.70
C GLY A 439 -2.00 -20.41 1.60
N LEU A 440 -1.68 -20.91 0.41
CA LEU A 440 -1.62 -20.17 -0.85
C LEU A 440 -2.58 -20.82 -1.85
N ASN A 441 -3.05 -20.02 -2.79
CA ASN A 441 -3.90 -20.44 -3.88
C ASN A 441 -3.28 -20.07 -5.22
N THR A 442 -3.60 -20.85 -6.24
CA THR A 442 -3.36 -20.49 -7.64
C THR A 442 -4.67 -20.49 -8.39
N ILE A 443 -4.91 -19.54 -9.30
CA ILE A 443 -5.98 -19.64 -10.29
C ILE A 443 -5.35 -19.57 -11.67
N TRP A 444 -5.42 -20.68 -12.40
CA TRP A 444 -4.97 -20.80 -13.78
C TRP A 444 -6.07 -20.33 -14.72
N ALA A 445 -5.73 -19.45 -15.65
CA ALA A 445 -6.62 -18.99 -16.70
C ALA A 445 -6.79 -20.09 -17.76
N VAL A 446 -7.97 -20.73 -17.78
CA VAL A 446 -8.35 -21.63 -18.88
C VAL A 446 -8.75 -20.80 -20.09
N ASP A 447 -9.62 -19.81 -19.87
CA ASP A 447 -9.98 -18.76 -20.82
C ASP A 447 -9.21 -17.47 -20.51
N ASP A 448 -9.16 -16.53 -21.46
CA ASP A 448 -8.70 -15.17 -21.19
C ASP A 448 -9.53 -14.54 -20.07
N PHE A 449 -8.87 -14.03 -19.03
CA PHE A 449 -9.50 -13.22 -17.99
C PHE A 449 -9.41 -11.75 -18.43
N THR A 450 -10.55 -11.12 -18.55
CA THR A 450 -10.70 -9.74 -18.98
C THR A 450 -11.59 -8.99 -17.98
N MET A 451 -11.57 -7.66 -18.05
CA MET A 451 -12.50 -6.84 -17.26
C MET A 451 -13.96 -7.17 -17.59
N ASP A 452 -14.26 -7.49 -18.84
CA ASP A 452 -15.64 -7.70 -19.32
C ASP A 452 -16.22 -9.06 -18.90
N ASN A 453 -15.39 -10.10 -18.79
CA ASN A 453 -15.83 -11.44 -18.39
C ASN A 453 -15.59 -11.76 -16.91
N GLY A 454 -15.36 -10.74 -16.08
CA GLY A 454 -15.29 -10.86 -14.63
C GLY A 454 -13.99 -11.49 -14.14
N ALA A 455 -12.84 -11.01 -14.62
CA ALA A 455 -11.53 -11.31 -14.04
C ALA A 455 -11.58 -11.19 -12.51
N THR A 456 -10.98 -12.15 -11.80
CA THR A 456 -10.93 -12.13 -10.33
C THR A 456 -10.19 -10.89 -9.85
N ARG A 457 -10.72 -10.24 -8.83
CA ARG A 457 -10.21 -9.00 -8.26
C ARG A 457 -9.56 -9.30 -6.92
N PHE A 458 -8.45 -8.62 -6.63
CA PHE A 458 -7.65 -8.81 -5.42
C PHE A 458 -7.25 -7.46 -4.84
N VAL A 459 -7.26 -7.33 -3.52
CA VAL A 459 -6.70 -6.15 -2.83
C VAL A 459 -5.24 -6.44 -2.45
N PRO A 460 -4.24 -5.82 -3.10
CA PRO A 460 -2.83 -6.02 -2.76
C PRO A 460 -2.54 -5.60 -1.32
N GLY A 461 -1.70 -6.36 -0.62
CA GLY A 461 -1.30 -6.15 0.77
C GLY A 461 -2.33 -6.64 1.79
N SER A 462 -3.51 -7.12 1.34
CA SER A 462 -4.61 -7.49 2.23
C SER A 462 -4.36 -8.69 3.14
N HIS A 463 -3.33 -9.49 2.84
CA HIS A 463 -2.85 -10.56 3.70
C HIS A 463 -2.15 -10.06 4.97
N SER A 464 -1.61 -8.83 4.97
CA SER A 464 -0.85 -8.28 6.10
C SER A 464 -1.72 -7.80 7.28
N GLY A 465 -1.09 -7.50 8.42
CA GLY A 465 -1.75 -7.02 9.65
C GLY A 465 -2.48 -5.68 9.54
N LYS A 466 -2.37 -5.00 8.39
CA LYS A 466 -3.15 -3.79 8.03
C LYS A 466 -4.67 -4.02 8.01
N TYR A 467 -5.10 -5.28 7.92
CA TYR A 467 -6.49 -5.65 7.71
C TYR A 467 -6.92 -6.70 8.74
N PRO A 468 -7.43 -6.27 9.91
CA PRO A 468 -7.74 -7.18 11.01
C PRO A 468 -8.74 -8.27 10.58
N GLN A 469 -8.56 -9.47 11.11
CA GLN A 469 -9.44 -10.60 10.81
C GLN A 469 -10.74 -10.48 11.61
N GLY A 470 -11.88 -10.43 10.94
CA GLY A 470 -13.21 -10.36 11.54
C GLY A 470 -14.34 -10.58 10.54
N HIS A 471 -15.57 -10.70 11.06
CA HIS A 471 -16.75 -11.01 10.26
C HIS A 471 -17.25 -9.76 9.52
N TRP A 472 -17.31 -9.85 8.20
CA TRP A 472 -17.86 -8.80 7.34
C TRP A 472 -19.09 -9.32 6.61
N SER A 473 -20.14 -8.49 6.54
CA SER A 473 -21.33 -8.76 5.72
C SER A 473 -21.49 -7.63 4.70
N GLY A 474 -21.51 -7.96 3.41
CA GLY A 474 -21.54 -7.00 2.30
C GLY A 474 -20.15 -6.69 1.72
N GLU A 475 -20.07 -5.69 0.85
CA GLU A 475 -18.83 -5.30 0.17
C GLU A 475 -17.77 -4.80 1.18
N HIS A 476 -16.57 -5.39 1.14
CA HIS A 476 -15.48 -5.00 2.04
C HIS A 476 -15.08 -3.53 1.80
N PRO A 477 -14.78 -2.73 2.84
CA PRO A 477 -14.43 -1.30 2.71
C PRO A 477 -13.29 -0.98 1.72
N GLU A 478 -12.47 -1.96 1.37
CA GLU A 478 -11.34 -1.86 0.44
C GLU A 478 -11.59 -2.50 -0.93
N ALA A 479 -12.82 -2.91 -1.24
CA ALA A 479 -13.13 -3.46 -2.56
C ALA A 479 -12.74 -2.50 -3.70
N GLN A 480 -12.70 -1.20 -3.42
CA GLN A 480 -12.26 -0.15 -4.34
C GLN A 480 -10.74 -0.13 -4.60
N GLU A 481 -9.94 -0.75 -3.72
CA GLU A 481 -8.49 -0.95 -3.90
C GLU A 481 -8.20 -2.25 -4.66
N ALA A 482 -9.22 -2.97 -5.12
CA ALA A 482 -9.05 -4.27 -5.75
C ALA A 482 -8.67 -4.18 -7.23
N GLY A 483 -7.49 -4.68 -7.56
CA GLY A 483 -7.00 -4.79 -8.93
C GLY A 483 -7.56 -6.07 -9.56
N ALA A 484 -8.01 -5.98 -10.82
CA ALA A 484 -8.44 -7.16 -11.55
C ALA A 484 -7.24 -7.92 -12.13
N ALA A 485 -7.18 -9.22 -11.89
CA ALA A 485 -6.22 -10.14 -12.51
C ALA A 485 -6.64 -10.47 -13.95
N ALA A 486 -6.74 -9.45 -14.81
CA ALA A 486 -6.90 -9.64 -16.23
C ALA A 486 -5.61 -10.24 -16.79
N MET A 487 -5.71 -11.39 -17.47
CA MET A 487 -4.57 -12.18 -17.94
C MET A 487 -5.01 -13.14 -19.05
N PRO A 488 -4.19 -13.38 -20.08
CA PRO A 488 -4.54 -14.33 -21.14
C PRO A 488 -4.54 -15.78 -20.61
N ALA A 489 -5.22 -16.67 -21.33
CA ALA A 489 -5.17 -18.10 -21.07
C ALA A 489 -3.72 -18.61 -20.96
N GLY A 490 -3.47 -19.58 -20.08
CA GLY A 490 -2.12 -20.06 -19.76
C GLY A 490 -1.38 -19.23 -18.70
N SER A 491 -1.92 -18.07 -18.31
CA SER A 491 -1.42 -17.31 -17.16
C SER A 491 -1.93 -17.90 -15.84
N VAL A 492 -1.26 -17.57 -14.74
CA VAL A 492 -1.69 -17.98 -13.40
C VAL A 492 -1.57 -16.81 -12.44
N VAL A 493 -2.55 -16.68 -11.55
CA VAL A 493 -2.50 -15.75 -10.43
C VAL A 493 -2.25 -16.55 -9.15
N VAL A 494 -1.28 -16.12 -8.34
CA VAL A 494 -0.88 -16.78 -7.08
C VAL A 494 -1.13 -15.80 -5.92
N TYR A 495 -1.86 -16.22 -4.88
CA TYR A 495 -2.25 -15.35 -3.76
C TYR A 495 -2.32 -16.11 -2.44
N TYR A 496 -2.08 -15.44 -1.30
CA TYR A 496 -2.36 -16.04 0.01
C TYR A 496 -3.85 -16.29 0.16
N ALA A 497 -4.23 -17.40 0.80
CA ALA A 497 -5.63 -17.70 1.09
C ALA A 497 -6.30 -16.63 1.99
N SER A 498 -5.48 -15.84 2.68
CA SER A 498 -5.93 -14.68 3.43
C SER A 498 -6.14 -13.44 2.56
N THR A 499 -5.56 -13.30 1.36
CA THR A 499 -5.72 -12.11 0.52
C THR A 499 -7.20 -11.88 0.18
N LEU A 500 -7.71 -10.66 0.43
CA LEU A 500 -9.07 -10.26 0.06
C LEU A 500 -9.25 -10.30 -1.45
N HIS A 501 -10.27 -11.03 -1.88
CA HIS A 501 -10.55 -11.23 -3.29
C HIS A 501 -12.03 -11.49 -3.56
N GLY A 502 -12.44 -11.29 -4.80
CA GLY A 502 -13.81 -11.52 -5.25
C GLY A 502 -13.88 -11.61 -6.77
N SER A 503 -14.90 -12.26 -7.32
CA SER A 503 -15.09 -12.28 -8.78
C SER A 503 -15.50 -10.90 -9.29
N GLY A 504 -15.01 -10.48 -10.45
CA GLY A 504 -15.59 -9.35 -11.18
C GLY A 504 -16.94 -9.73 -11.79
N GLU A 505 -17.71 -8.74 -12.24
CA GLU A 505 -18.95 -8.95 -12.99
C GLU A 505 -18.65 -9.59 -14.36
N ASN A 506 -19.39 -10.63 -14.75
CA ASN A 506 -19.31 -11.18 -16.10
C ASN A 506 -20.40 -10.56 -16.99
N ARG A 507 -20.03 -9.56 -17.78
CA ARG A 507 -20.88 -8.88 -18.78
C ARG A 507 -20.84 -9.53 -20.16
N SER A 508 -19.89 -10.45 -20.36
CA SER A 508 -19.70 -11.13 -21.63
C SER A 508 -20.80 -12.19 -21.90
N PRO A 509 -21.02 -12.58 -23.17
CA PRO A 509 -22.03 -13.59 -23.52
C PRO A 509 -21.58 -15.04 -23.25
N LYS A 510 -20.38 -15.25 -22.70
CA LYS A 510 -19.78 -16.58 -22.47
C LYS A 510 -19.39 -16.76 -21.01
N PRO A 511 -19.40 -18.01 -20.49
CA PRO A 511 -18.82 -18.27 -19.19
C PRO A 511 -17.31 -18.02 -19.22
N ARG A 512 -16.74 -17.63 -18.08
CA ARG A 512 -15.28 -17.58 -17.85
C ARG A 512 -14.87 -18.75 -16.98
N THR A 513 -13.88 -19.52 -17.43
CA THR A 513 -13.41 -20.72 -16.74
C THR A 513 -12.02 -20.51 -16.15
N GLY A 514 -11.87 -20.85 -14.87
CA GLY A 514 -10.59 -20.87 -14.17
C GLY A 514 -10.41 -22.16 -13.38
N LEU A 515 -9.16 -22.59 -13.24
CA LEU A 515 -8.83 -23.77 -12.44
C LEU A 515 -8.01 -23.36 -11.23
N ASN A 516 -8.51 -23.66 -10.03
CA ASN A 516 -7.88 -23.24 -8.79
C ASN A 516 -7.29 -24.43 -8.03
N PHE A 517 -6.06 -24.26 -7.53
CA PHE A 517 -5.43 -25.19 -6.59
C PHE A 517 -5.15 -24.47 -5.28
N ASN A 518 -5.55 -25.10 -4.18
CA ASN A 518 -5.25 -24.62 -2.83
C ASN A 518 -4.12 -25.46 -2.23
N TYR A 519 -3.15 -24.77 -1.62
CA TYR A 519 -2.01 -25.33 -0.92
C TYR A 519 -2.10 -24.96 0.54
N ALA A 520 -2.43 -25.92 1.39
CA ALA A 520 -2.51 -25.76 2.83
C ALA A 520 -1.12 -25.86 3.45
N PHE A 521 -0.82 -24.96 4.36
CA PHE A 521 0.37 -25.03 5.21
C PHE A 521 0.08 -25.94 6.40
N VAL A 522 0.95 -26.90 6.63
CA VAL A 522 0.74 -28.01 7.57
C VAL A 522 1.95 -28.22 8.48
N ASP A 523 1.72 -28.85 9.62
CA ASP A 523 2.77 -29.29 10.54
C ASP A 523 3.61 -30.45 9.95
N GLU A 524 4.58 -30.96 10.72
CA GLU A 524 5.44 -32.07 10.28
C GLU A 524 4.66 -33.35 9.93
N ALA A 525 3.51 -33.59 10.56
CA ALA A 525 2.66 -34.75 10.34
C ALA A 525 1.66 -34.57 9.18
N GLY A 526 1.65 -33.40 8.52
CA GLY A 526 0.67 -33.06 7.49
C GLY A 526 -0.69 -32.63 8.07
N GLY A 527 -0.76 -32.39 9.38
CA GLY A 527 -1.90 -31.84 10.09
C GLY A 527 -1.90 -30.32 10.13
N ARG A 528 -2.93 -29.73 10.73
CA ARG A 528 -2.95 -28.28 10.98
C ARG A 528 -1.99 -27.96 12.13
N PRO A 529 -1.18 -26.89 12.04
CA PRO A 529 -0.34 -26.45 13.15
C PRO A 529 -1.11 -26.29 14.47
N PHE A 530 -0.53 -26.78 15.55
CA PHE A 530 -1.16 -26.90 16.87
C PHE A 530 -1.66 -25.55 17.43
N ASP A 531 -0.96 -24.45 17.12
CA ASP A 531 -1.25 -23.11 17.63
C ASP A 531 -2.24 -22.31 16.77
N TRP A 532 -2.82 -22.90 15.72
CA TRP A 532 -3.73 -22.17 14.81
C TRP A 532 -5.19 -22.11 15.29
N GLY A 533 -5.52 -22.76 16.41
CA GLY A 533 -6.65 -22.40 17.28
C GLY A 533 -8.06 -22.36 16.67
N PHE A 534 -8.35 -23.13 15.61
CA PHE A 534 -9.69 -23.23 15.01
C PHE A 534 -10.74 -23.88 15.92
#